data_AF-A0AAD7H2J9-F1
#
_entry.id   AF-A0AAD7H2J9-F1
#
_cell.length_a   1.000
_cell.length_b   1.000
_cell.length_c   1.000
_cell.angle_alpha   90.00
_cell.angle_beta   90.00
_cell.angle_gamma   90.00
#
_symmetry.space_group_name_H-M   'P 1'
#
loop_
_entity.id
_entity.type
_entity.pdbx_description
1 polymer ?
#
loop_
_entity_poly.entity_id
_entity_poly.type
_entity_poly.pdbx_seq_one_letter_code
_entity_poly.pdbx_strand_id
1 'polypeptide(L)'
;LATRLYITAVVLSEAAERHRREQESTFAGDLKTMMRDLQIRLDDGFVLTSNQKVNMRAVAQDVIHESTRMVFYTMHVDVLAALKKDAKRMDFDNIFGIPVREKKMVSVLKKTCSSVRNAFRQDISSSINPANFIALDRLTYTLASKYKIGGAVGELSELFTVHAALLVREL
;
A
#
# COMPACT_ATOMS: atom_id res chain seq x y z
N LEU A 1 69.66 5.74 28.63
CA LEU A 1 68.63 4.74 29.02
C LEU A 1 67.20 5.30 28.92
N ALA A 2 66.93 6.48 29.48
CA ALA A 2 65.58 7.07 29.52
C ALA A 2 64.90 7.26 28.15
N THR A 3 65.64 7.70 27.13
CA THR A 3 65.12 7.94 25.78
C THR A 3 64.66 6.65 25.09
N ARG A 4 65.38 5.54 25.31
CA ARG A 4 64.99 4.22 24.79
C ARG A 4 63.70 3.72 25.45
N LEU A 5 63.60 3.86 26.77
CA LEU A 5 62.39 3.52 27.54
C LEU A 5 61.17 4.33 27.06
N TYR A 6 61.35 5.63 26.80
CA TYR A 6 60.29 6.49 26.32
C TYR A 6 59.79 6.07 24.92
N ILE A 7 60.70 5.80 23.98
CA ILE A 7 60.33 5.34 22.63
C ILE A 7 59.58 4.01 22.69
N THR A 8 60.03 3.05 23.50
CA THR A 8 59.30 1.78 23.68
C THR A 8 57.91 1.97 24.30
N ALA A 9 57.76 2.90 25.25
CA ALA A 9 56.46 3.19 25.86
C ALA A 9 55.49 3.77 24.83
N VAL A 10 55.94 4.70 23.98
CA VAL A 10 55.13 5.30 22.92
C VAL A 10 54.69 4.26 21.89
N VAL A 11 55.61 3.40 21.42
CA VAL A 11 55.29 2.33 20.46
C VAL A 11 54.29 1.32 21.03
N LEU A 12 54.43 0.95 22.31
CA LEU A 12 53.49 0.05 22.97
C LEU A 12 52.12 0.70 23.18
N SER A 13 52.06 1.97 23.54
CA SER A 13 50.78 2.69 23.68
C SER A 13 50.06 2.84 22.34
N GLU A 14 50.80 3.10 21.26
CA GLU A 14 50.23 3.22 19.92
C GLU A 14 49.72 1.87 19.40
N ALA A 15 50.47 0.79 19.63
CA ALA A 15 50.03 -0.57 19.31
C ALA A 15 48.75 -0.96 20.08
N ALA A 16 48.68 -0.61 21.36
CA ALA A 16 47.49 -0.85 22.20
C ALA A 16 46.28 0.00 21.76
N GLU A 17 46.48 1.21 21.27
CA GLU A 17 45.41 2.03 20.68
C GLU A 17 44.91 1.49 19.34
N ARG A 18 45.81 1.01 18.47
CA ARG A 18 45.43 0.39 17.18
C ARG A 18 44.57 -0.85 17.41
N HIS A 19 44.97 -1.74 18.33
CA HIS A 19 44.17 -2.91 18.67
C HIS A 19 42.80 -2.56 19.26
N ARG A 20 42.70 -1.52 20.10
CA ARG A 20 41.41 -1.05 20.61
C ARG A 20 40.51 -0.52 19.49
N ARG A 21 41.05 0.28 18.58
CA ARG A 21 40.30 0.81 17.42
C ARG A 21 39.85 -0.31 16.47
N GLU A 22 40.69 -1.31 16.23
CA GLU A 22 40.34 -2.49 15.43
C GLU A 22 39.20 -3.28 16.08
N GLN A 23 39.27 -3.54 17.39
CA GLN A 23 38.21 -4.22 18.14
C GLN A 23 36.91 -3.43 18.16
N GLU A 24 36.97 -2.11 18.39
CA GLU A 24 35.80 -1.22 18.32
C GLU A 24 35.18 -1.18 16.91
N SER A 25 36.01 -1.13 15.86
CA SER A 25 35.54 -1.14 14.47
C SER A 25 34.89 -2.47 14.09
N THR A 26 35.44 -3.58 14.59
CA THR A 26 34.92 -4.93 14.35
C THR A 26 33.59 -5.11 15.07
N PHE A 27 33.50 -4.69 16.34
CA PHE A 27 32.27 -4.71 17.11
C PHE A 27 31.17 -3.84 16.48
N ALA A 28 31.52 -2.63 16.02
CA ALA A 28 30.58 -1.76 15.31
C ALA A 28 30.11 -2.37 13.97
N GLY A 29 31.02 -3.06 13.26
CA GLY A 29 30.71 -3.80 12.03
C GLY A 29 29.76 -4.98 12.27
N ASP A 30 30.00 -5.75 13.32
CA ASP A 30 29.17 -6.89 13.72
C ASP A 30 27.78 -6.43 14.17
N LEU A 31 27.71 -5.36 14.97
CA LEU A 31 26.43 -4.77 15.38
C LEU A 31 25.63 -4.30 14.16
N LYS A 32 26.26 -3.61 13.21
CA LYS A 32 25.59 -3.15 11.98
C LYS A 32 25.08 -4.33 11.14
N THR A 33 25.83 -5.43 11.08
CA THR A 33 25.42 -6.65 10.39
C THR A 33 24.23 -7.32 11.07
N MET A 34 24.27 -7.42 12.40
CA MET A 34 23.16 -7.95 13.19
C MET A 34 21.90 -7.10 13.05
N MET A 35 22.01 -5.77 13.08
CA MET A 35 20.87 -4.87 12.88
C MET A 35 20.27 -5.01 11.47
N ARG A 36 21.11 -5.21 10.45
CA ARG A 36 20.63 -5.48 9.08
C ARG A 36 19.90 -6.81 8.99
N ASP A 37 20.41 -7.87 9.62
CA ASP A 37 19.73 -9.17 9.63
C ASP A 37 18.37 -9.10 10.35
N LEU A 38 18.31 -8.39 11.49
CA LEU A 38 17.05 -8.10 12.18
C LEU A 38 16.08 -7.33 11.30
N GLN A 39 16.55 -6.31 10.58
CA GLN A 39 15.72 -5.53 9.66
C GLN A 39 15.14 -6.41 8.55
N ILE A 40 15.95 -7.29 7.94
CA ILE A 40 15.50 -8.22 6.90
C ILE A 40 14.41 -9.15 7.44
N ARG A 41 14.61 -9.75 8.61
CA ARG A 41 13.61 -10.64 9.23
C ARG A 41 12.31 -9.91 9.57
N LEU A 42 12.40 -8.66 10.02
CA LEU A 42 11.23 -7.82 10.29
C LEU A 42 10.45 -7.50 8.99
N ASP A 43 11.15 -7.25 7.89
CA ASP A 43 10.52 -7.01 6.59
C ASP A 43 9.84 -8.29 6.05
N ASP A 44 10.45 -9.45 6.26
CA ASP A 44 9.84 -10.75 5.94
C ASP A 44 8.62 -11.06 6.82
N GLY A 45 8.60 -10.60 8.07
CA GLY A 45 7.45 -10.67 8.97
C GLY A 45 6.37 -9.61 8.72
N PHE A 46 6.60 -8.63 7.84
CA PHE A 46 5.66 -7.53 7.62
C PHE A 46 4.28 -8.00 7.13
N VAL A 47 3.23 -7.50 7.77
CA VAL A 47 1.82 -7.71 7.43
C VAL A 47 1.13 -6.35 7.37
N LEU A 48 0.26 -6.15 6.37
CA LEU A 48 -0.58 -4.95 6.27
C LEU A 48 -1.50 -4.84 7.49
N THR A 49 -1.57 -3.64 8.06
CA THR A 49 -2.47 -3.33 9.17
C THR A 49 -3.93 -3.43 8.72
N SER A 50 -4.85 -3.57 9.68
CA SER A 50 -6.28 -3.57 9.37
C SER A 50 -6.71 -2.25 8.71
N ASN A 51 -6.21 -1.12 9.20
CA ASN A 51 -6.52 0.20 8.66
C ASN A 51 -6.06 0.35 7.20
N GLN A 52 -4.83 -0.09 6.89
CA GLN A 52 -4.31 -0.10 5.52
C GLN A 52 -5.21 -0.93 4.59
N LYS A 53 -5.70 -2.10 5.03
CA LYS A 53 -6.62 -2.92 4.23
C LYS A 53 -7.97 -2.24 3.99
N VAL A 54 -8.50 -1.53 4.99
CA VAL A 54 -9.74 -0.76 4.88
C VAL A 54 -9.57 0.40 3.90
N ASN A 55 -8.52 1.20 4.05
CA ASN A 55 -8.20 2.31 3.16
C ASN A 55 -7.99 1.84 1.72
N MET A 56 -7.25 0.75 1.54
CA MET A 56 -7.04 0.12 0.22
C MET A 56 -8.36 -0.28 -0.43
N ARG A 57 -9.30 -0.85 0.33
CA ARG A 57 -10.61 -1.21 -0.18
C ARG A 57 -11.43 0.03 -0.52
N ALA A 58 -11.45 1.04 0.33
CA ALA A 58 -12.18 2.28 0.09
C ALA A 58 -11.73 2.97 -1.20
N VAL A 59 -10.41 3.07 -1.43
CA VAL A 59 -9.87 3.62 -2.69
C VAL A 59 -10.23 2.73 -3.88
N ALA A 60 -10.16 1.40 -3.74
CA ALA A 60 -10.58 0.50 -4.81
C ALA A 60 -12.08 0.64 -5.15
N GLN A 61 -12.93 0.87 -4.16
CA GLN A 61 -14.36 1.12 -4.35
C GLN A 61 -14.62 2.45 -5.05
N ASP A 62 -13.89 3.50 -4.69
CA ASP A 62 -14.03 4.80 -5.33
C ASP A 62 -13.61 4.76 -6.80
N VAL A 63 -12.45 4.14 -7.04
CA VAL A 63 -11.88 3.98 -8.39
C VAL A 63 -12.79 3.17 -9.30
N ILE A 64 -13.45 2.10 -8.81
CA ILE A 64 -14.35 1.32 -9.66
C ILE A 64 -15.62 2.09 -10.05
N HIS A 65 -16.05 3.05 -9.22
CA HIS A 65 -17.26 3.83 -9.45
C HIS A 65 -17.03 5.10 -10.28
N GLU A 66 -15.78 5.38 -10.68
CA GLU A 66 -15.42 6.51 -11.52
C GLU A 66 -16.21 6.50 -12.85
N SER A 67 -16.95 7.58 -13.15
CA SER A 67 -17.88 7.64 -14.28
C SER A 67 -17.21 7.56 -15.66
N THR A 68 -15.91 7.82 -15.76
CA THR A 68 -15.12 7.74 -16.99
C THR A 68 -14.47 6.37 -17.21
N ARG A 69 -14.58 5.45 -16.25
CA ARG A 69 -13.85 4.19 -16.27
C ARG A 69 -14.52 3.15 -17.14
N MET A 70 -13.87 2.81 -18.24
CA MET A 70 -14.29 1.69 -19.11
C MET A 70 -13.44 0.43 -18.90
N VAL A 71 -12.27 0.55 -18.25
CA VAL A 71 -11.32 -0.55 -18.07
C VAL A 71 -11.20 -0.93 -16.60
N PHE A 72 -11.68 -2.13 -16.27
CA PHE A 72 -11.71 -2.65 -14.89
C PHE A 72 -10.57 -3.62 -14.55
N TYR A 73 -9.88 -4.18 -15.55
CA TYR A 73 -8.83 -5.17 -15.33
C TYR A 73 -7.59 -4.59 -14.67
N THR A 74 -7.19 -3.39 -15.09
CA THR A 74 -5.98 -2.70 -14.62
C THR A 74 -6.24 -1.74 -13.46
N MET A 75 -7.44 -1.75 -12.84
CA MET A 75 -7.80 -0.79 -11.78
C MET A 75 -6.83 -0.77 -10.60
N HIS A 76 -6.13 -1.87 -10.34
CA HIS A 76 -5.13 -1.96 -9.28
C HIS A 76 -3.94 -1.01 -9.50
N VAL A 77 -3.63 -0.63 -10.75
CA VAL A 77 -2.60 0.36 -11.07
C VAL A 77 -3.04 1.75 -10.62
N ASP A 78 -4.29 2.11 -10.90
CA ASP A 78 -4.85 3.42 -10.55
C ASP A 78 -5.03 3.54 -9.04
N VAL A 79 -5.49 2.48 -8.38
CA VAL A 79 -5.57 2.41 -6.91
C VAL A 79 -4.19 2.57 -6.30
N LEU A 80 -3.16 1.91 -6.86
CA LEU A 80 -1.78 2.06 -6.37
C LEU A 80 -1.28 3.49 -6.51
N ALA A 81 -1.57 4.15 -7.64
CA ALA A 81 -1.20 5.54 -7.87
C ALA A 81 -1.89 6.49 -6.86
N ALA A 82 -3.19 6.27 -6.59
CA ALA A 82 -3.94 7.03 -5.60
C ALA A 82 -3.40 6.82 -4.17
N LEU A 83 -3.13 5.57 -3.78
CA LEU A 83 -2.51 5.25 -2.48
C LEU A 83 -1.13 5.88 -2.32
N LYS A 84 -0.33 5.94 -3.40
CA LYS A 84 1.00 6.56 -3.37
C LYS A 84 0.92 8.07 -3.22
N LYS A 85 -0.05 8.72 -3.86
CA LYS A 85 -0.27 10.17 -3.76
C LYS A 85 -0.62 10.59 -2.33
N ASP A 86 -1.46 9.81 -1.66
CA ASP A 86 -1.95 10.12 -0.30
C ASP A 86 -1.36 9.19 0.78
N ALA A 87 -0.15 8.65 0.54
CA ALA A 87 0.45 7.61 1.37
C ALA A 87 0.47 7.96 2.86
N LYS A 88 0.85 9.19 3.21
CA LYS A 88 0.91 9.65 4.60
C LYS A 88 -0.45 9.73 5.27
N ARG A 89 -1.50 10.12 4.52
CA ARG A 89 -2.86 10.26 5.05
C ARG A 89 -3.52 8.89 5.26
N MET A 90 -3.11 7.88 4.49
CA MET A 90 -3.71 6.56 4.47
C MET A 90 -2.88 5.50 5.23
N ASP A 91 -1.85 5.93 5.97
CA ASP A 91 -0.91 5.08 6.72
C ASP A 91 -0.09 4.11 5.86
N PHE A 92 0.32 4.50 4.66
CA PHE A 92 1.18 3.71 3.76
C PHE A 92 2.63 4.22 3.65
N ASP A 93 3.00 5.21 4.45
CA ASP A 93 4.35 5.79 4.51
C ASP A 93 5.43 4.74 4.83
N ASN A 94 5.10 3.74 5.65
CA ASN A 94 6.00 2.65 6.02
C ASN A 94 6.12 1.52 4.97
N ILE A 95 5.46 1.64 3.82
CA ILE A 95 5.47 0.62 2.75
C ILE A 95 6.25 1.12 1.54
N PHE A 96 5.95 2.33 1.08
CA PHE A 96 6.56 2.86 -0.14
C PHE A 96 8.06 3.11 0.05
N GLY A 97 8.87 2.67 -0.92
CA GLY A 97 10.33 2.71 -0.86
C GLY A 97 10.97 1.43 -0.32
N ILE A 98 10.20 0.46 0.18
CA ILE A 98 10.69 -0.84 0.64
C ILE A 98 10.15 -1.94 -0.29
N PRO A 99 10.96 -2.48 -1.23
CA PRO A 99 10.48 -3.39 -2.28
C PRO A 99 9.74 -4.63 -1.78
N VAL A 100 10.18 -5.21 -0.66
CA VAL A 100 9.54 -6.40 -0.05
C VAL A 100 8.12 -6.08 0.42
N ARG A 101 7.93 -4.93 1.07
CA ARG A 101 6.63 -4.48 1.57
C ARG A 101 5.71 -4.07 0.42
N GLU A 102 6.24 -3.38 -0.58
CA GLU A 102 5.48 -3.03 -1.79
C GLU A 102 4.97 -4.27 -2.51
N LYS A 103 5.81 -5.31 -2.68
CA LYS A 103 5.41 -6.58 -3.30
C LYS A 103 4.27 -7.26 -2.53
N LYS A 104 4.35 -7.29 -1.20
CA LYS A 104 3.27 -7.81 -0.33
C LYS A 104 2.00 -7.00 -0.48
N MET A 105 2.11 -5.67 -0.45
CA MET A 105 0.98 -4.77 -0.62
C MET A 105 0.28 -4.98 -1.97
N VAL A 106 1.03 -5.03 -3.07
CA VAL A 106 0.49 -5.24 -4.42
C VAL A 106 -0.25 -6.57 -4.54
N SER A 107 0.25 -7.64 -3.91
CA SER A 107 -0.43 -8.95 -3.88
C SER A 107 -1.81 -8.85 -3.21
N VAL A 108 -1.89 -8.17 -2.07
CA VAL A 108 -3.17 -7.96 -1.38
C VAL A 108 -4.07 -7.02 -2.17
N LEU A 109 -3.53 -5.95 -2.75
CA LEU A 109 -4.25 -4.99 -3.56
C LEU A 109 -4.93 -5.63 -4.77
N LYS A 110 -4.24 -6.51 -5.50
CA LYS A 110 -4.82 -7.24 -6.63
C LYS A 110 -6.02 -8.08 -6.21
N LYS A 111 -5.93 -8.76 -5.06
CA LYS A 111 -7.05 -9.55 -4.49
C LYS A 111 -8.22 -8.65 -4.10
N THR A 112 -7.94 -7.53 -3.43
CA THR A 112 -8.95 -6.53 -3.04
C THR A 112 -9.67 -5.98 -4.27
N CYS A 113 -8.94 -5.55 -5.30
CA CYS A 113 -9.51 -5.05 -6.55
C CYS A 113 -10.37 -6.10 -7.25
N SER A 114 -9.90 -7.35 -7.31
CA SER A 114 -10.70 -8.44 -7.90
C SER A 114 -11.99 -8.69 -7.12
N SER A 115 -11.94 -8.65 -5.79
CA SER A 115 -13.12 -8.81 -4.92
C SER A 115 -14.12 -7.66 -5.10
N VAL A 116 -13.64 -6.42 -5.09
CA VAL A 116 -14.47 -5.21 -5.32
C VAL A 116 -15.13 -5.27 -6.69
N ARG A 117 -14.37 -5.61 -7.74
CA ARG A 117 -14.89 -5.76 -9.10
C ARG A 117 -15.97 -6.83 -9.21
N ASN A 118 -15.78 -7.98 -8.55
CA ASN A 118 -16.81 -9.03 -8.57
C ASN A 118 -18.08 -8.59 -7.83
N ALA A 119 -17.95 -7.92 -6.68
CA ALA A 119 -19.09 -7.38 -5.94
C ALA A 119 -19.85 -6.32 -6.77
N PHE A 120 -19.12 -5.42 -7.42
CA PHE A 120 -19.71 -4.38 -8.27
C PHE A 120 -20.48 -4.98 -9.45
N ARG A 121 -19.89 -5.97 -10.13
CA ARG A 121 -20.58 -6.71 -11.20
C ARG A 121 -21.84 -7.43 -10.71
N GLN A 122 -21.77 -8.05 -9.52
CA GLN A 122 -22.92 -8.72 -8.92
C GLN A 122 -24.05 -7.74 -8.59
N ASP A 123 -23.74 -6.56 -8.05
CA ASP A 123 -24.75 -5.53 -7.76
C ASP A 123 -25.45 -5.07 -9.04
N ILE A 124 -24.70 -4.83 -10.13
CA ILE A 124 -25.28 -4.43 -11.41
C ILE A 124 -26.13 -5.57 -11.99
N SER A 125 -25.60 -6.79 -12.06
CA SER A 125 -26.33 -7.95 -12.56
C SER A 125 -27.61 -8.22 -11.76
N SER A 126 -27.59 -8.04 -10.43
CA SER A 126 -28.77 -8.21 -9.58
C SER A 126 -29.84 -7.16 -9.84
N SER A 127 -29.45 -5.94 -10.25
CA SER A 127 -30.40 -4.86 -10.56
C SER A 127 -31.18 -5.06 -11.86
N ILE A 128 -30.67 -5.93 -12.75
CA ILE A 128 -31.29 -6.25 -14.04
C ILE A 128 -32.24 -7.45 -13.90
N ASN A 129 -32.03 -8.30 -12.90
CA ASN A 129 -32.85 -9.49 -12.68
C ASN A 129 -34.32 -9.10 -12.49
N PRO A 130 -35.27 -9.66 -13.27
CA PRO A 130 -36.70 -9.33 -13.16
C PRO A 130 -37.28 -9.46 -11.74
N ALA A 131 -36.72 -10.34 -10.91
CA ALA A 131 -37.15 -10.52 -9.52
C ALA A 131 -36.78 -9.34 -8.60
N ASN A 132 -35.71 -8.61 -8.91
CA ASN A 132 -35.16 -7.53 -8.07
C ASN A 132 -34.85 -6.28 -8.90
N PHE A 133 -35.65 -6.01 -9.93
CA PHE A 133 -35.41 -4.90 -10.84
C PHE A 133 -35.38 -3.56 -10.09
N ILE A 134 -34.33 -2.77 -10.34
CA ILE A 134 -34.17 -1.43 -9.75
C ILE A 134 -34.12 -0.42 -10.89
N ALA A 135 -34.88 0.67 -10.74
CA ALA A 135 -34.80 1.80 -11.66
C ALA A 135 -33.38 2.41 -11.70
N LEU A 136 -32.98 2.93 -12.85
CA LEU A 136 -31.61 3.37 -13.12
C LEU A 136 -31.12 4.48 -12.19
N ASP A 137 -32.00 5.42 -11.83
CA ASP A 137 -31.75 6.49 -10.87
C ASP A 137 -31.40 5.94 -9.48
N ARG A 138 -32.21 4.98 -9.01
CA ARG A 138 -32.04 4.33 -7.72
C ARG A 138 -30.82 3.41 -7.71
N LEU A 139 -30.52 2.74 -8.81
CA LEU A 139 -29.27 1.98 -8.98
C LEU A 139 -28.07 2.91 -8.85
N THR A 140 -28.07 4.04 -9.57
CA THR A 140 -26.97 5.01 -9.55
C THR A 140 -26.71 5.53 -8.14
N TYR A 141 -27.77 5.90 -7.42
CA TYR A 141 -27.66 6.33 -6.02
C TYR A 141 -27.15 5.21 -5.09
N THR A 142 -27.61 3.97 -5.28
CA THR A 142 -27.20 2.81 -4.46
C THR A 142 -25.72 2.48 -4.67
N LEU A 143 -25.26 2.50 -5.92
CA LEU A 143 -23.85 2.31 -6.26
C LEU A 143 -22.99 3.44 -5.69
N ALA A 144 -23.41 4.69 -5.84
CA ALA A 144 -22.70 5.83 -5.25
C ALA A 144 -22.60 5.74 -3.73
N SER A 145 -23.69 5.34 -3.07
CA SER A 145 -23.73 5.17 -1.60
C SER A 145 -22.79 4.08 -1.11
N LYS A 146 -22.62 3.00 -1.90
CA LYS A 146 -21.82 1.83 -1.52
C LYS A 146 -20.34 1.96 -1.90
N TYR A 147 -20.04 2.59 -3.03
CA TYR A 147 -18.71 2.55 -3.63
C TYR A 147 -17.95 3.88 -3.56
N LYS A 148 -18.63 5.02 -3.56
CA LYS A 148 -17.96 6.33 -3.52
C LYS A 148 -17.46 6.64 -2.11
N ILE A 149 -16.23 7.14 -1.98
CA ILE A 149 -15.72 7.61 -0.68
C ILE A 149 -16.56 8.82 -0.24
N GLY A 150 -17.13 8.73 0.97
CA GLY A 150 -18.06 9.75 1.48
C GLY A 150 -19.52 9.56 1.05
N GLY A 151 -19.83 8.54 0.24
CA GLY A 151 -21.19 8.19 -0.18
C GLY A 151 -21.79 9.13 -1.22
N ALA A 152 -23.12 9.03 -1.41
CA ALA A 152 -23.89 9.82 -2.35
C ALA A 152 -24.23 11.23 -1.81
N VAL A 153 -23.24 11.96 -1.29
CA VAL A 153 -23.44 13.30 -0.73
C VAL A 153 -23.38 14.33 -1.87
N GLY A 154 -24.51 14.99 -2.12
CA GLY A 154 -24.67 16.04 -3.14
C GLY A 154 -25.38 15.59 -4.43
N GLU A 155 -25.55 16.51 -5.38
CA GLU A 155 -26.05 16.20 -6.71
C GLU A 155 -25.03 15.32 -7.45
N LEU A 156 -25.42 14.07 -7.72
CA LEU A 156 -24.67 13.16 -8.58
C LEU A 156 -24.72 13.70 -10.01
N SER A 157 -23.54 13.90 -10.61
CA SER A 157 -23.46 14.28 -12.02
C SER A 157 -24.19 13.26 -12.89
N GLU A 158 -24.92 13.74 -13.90
CA GLU A 158 -25.62 12.93 -14.89
C GLU A 158 -24.73 11.88 -15.55
N LEU A 159 -23.42 12.13 -15.61
CA LEU A 159 -22.42 11.19 -16.12
C LEU A 159 -22.42 9.84 -15.37
N PHE A 160 -22.72 9.82 -14.07
CA PHE A 160 -22.80 8.57 -13.32
C PHE A 160 -24.01 7.74 -13.75
N THR A 161 -25.14 8.39 -14.03
CA THR A 161 -26.36 7.74 -14.52
C THR A 161 -26.14 7.19 -15.94
N VAL A 162 -25.50 7.96 -16.82
CA VAL A 162 -25.10 7.50 -18.15
C VAL A 162 -24.16 6.31 -18.06
N HIS A 163 -23.16 6.37 -17.19
CA HIS A 163 -22.21 5.29 -16.98
C HIS A 163 -22.91 4.01 -16.48
N ALA A 164 -23.78 4.12 -15.48
CA ALA A 164 -24.58 3.00 -14.99
C ALA A 164 -25.47 2.39 -16.09
N ALA A 165 -26.08 3.22 -16.95
CA ALA A 165 -26.90 2.76 -18.07
C ALA A 165 -26.08 1.95 -19.09
N LEU A 166 -24.87 2.42 -19.41
CA LEU A 166 -23.95 1.72 -20.29
C LEU A 166 -23.53 0.37 -19.70
N LEU A 167 -23.18 0.35 -18.41
CA LEU A 167 -22.78 -0.90 -17.74
C LEU A 167 -23.91 -1.92 -17.67
N VAL A 168 -25.15 -1.49 -17.45
CA VAL A 168 -26.32 -2.35 -17.44
C VAL A 168 -26.59 -2.96 -18.82
N ARG A 169 -26.37 -2.19 -19.89
CA ARG A 169 -26.61 -2.63 -21.27
C ARG A 169 -25.60 -3.68 -21.75
N GLU A 170 -24.36 -3.62 -21.28
CA GLU A 170 -23.24 -4.48 -21.72
C GLU A 170 -23.14 -5.81 -20.95
N LEU A 171 -24.01 -6.04 -19.94
CA LEU A 171 -24.06 -7.26 -19.12
C LEU A 171 -25.12 -8.25 -19.62
#